data_AF-A0A9D5B9S5-F1
#
_entry.id   AF-A0A9D5B9S5-F1
#
_cell.length_a   1.000
_cell.length_b   1.000
_cell.length_c   1.000
_cell.angle_alpha   90.00
_cell.angle_beta   90.00
_cell.angle_gamma   90.00
#
_symmetry.space_group_name_H-M   'P 1'
#
loop_
_entity.id
_entity.type
_entity.pdbx_description
1 polymer ?
#
loop_
_entity_poly.entity_id
_entity_poly.type
_entity_poly.pdbx_seq_one_letter_code
_entity_poly.pdbx_strand_id
1 'polypeptide(L)'
;MDGIMSKLRNLDAYPKINEDFYSRTLSGGVITLASSIVMLLLFFSELQLYLHAVTETKLVVDTSRGEKLRINFDVTFPALACSVLSIDAMDISGEQHLDVRHDIIKKRIDSHGNVIETRQDGIGSPTIDKPLQRHGGRLEHNETYCGSCYGAETTDEECCNSCEEVREAYQKKGWGLSNPDVIDQVCPYNILTFNFIVFPKTSLRNILWVEGNFFIL
;
A
#
# COMPACT_ATOMS: atom_id res chain seq x y z
N MET A 1 -40.44 2.12 -52.20
CA MET A 1 -40.52 3.19 -51.18
C MET A 1 -41.97 3.59 -50.85
N ASP A 2 -42.96 2.98 -51.49
CA ASP A 2 -44.37 3.37 -51.39
C ASP A 2 -45.04 2.95 -50.07
N GLY A 3 -44.56 1.87 -49.45
CA GLY A 3 -45.08 1.39 -48.17
C GLY A 3 -44.67 2.22 -46.95
N ILE A 4 -43.53 2.92 -47.01
CA ILE A 4 -43.09 3.83 -45.92
C ILE A 4 -43.83 5.17 -46.05
N MET A 5 -43.95 5.67 -47.28
CA MET A 5 -44.68 6.91 -47.57
C MET A 5 -46.16 6.82 -47.21
N SER A 6 -46.80 5.67 -47.43
CA SER A 6 -48.20 5.45 -47.05
C SER A 6 -48.40 5.39 -45.53
N LYS A 7 -47.44 4.84 -44.77
CA LYS A 7 -47.47 4.84 -43.30
C LYS A 7 -47.21 6.22 -42.71
N LEU A 8 -46.28 6.99 -43.28
CA LEU A 8 -46.04 8.39 -42.91
C LEU A 8 -47.26 9.27 -43.16
N ARG A 9 -48.02 9.00 -44.22
CA ARG A 9 -49.26 9.72 -44.55
C ARG A 9 -50.37 9.52 -43.50
N ASN A 10 -50.32 8.45 -42.70
CA ASN A 10 -51.24 8.21 -41.59
C ASN A 10 -50.81 8.88 -40.28
N LEU A 11 -49.59 9.42 -40.19
CA LEU A 11 -49.09 10.16 -39.02
C LEU A 11 -49.32 11.68 -39.13
N ASP A 12 -49.87 12.15 -40.25
CA ASP A 12 -50.23 13.55 -40.46
C ASP A 12 -51.61 13.81 -39.84
N ALA A 13 -51.63 14.45 -38.65
CA ALA A 13 -52.84 14.69 -37.87
C ALA A 13 -53.72 15.83 -38.42
N TYR A 14 -53.28 16.52 -39.47
CA TYR A 14 -53.97 17.69 -40.01
C TYR A 14 -54.66 17.40 -41.35
N PRO A 15 -55.90 17.90 -41.57
CA PRO A 15 -56.60 17.74 -42.83
C PRO A 15 -55.86 18.51 -43.95
N LYS A 16 -55.58 17.82 -45.07
CA LYS A 16 -54.90 18.46 -46.22
C LYS A 16 -55.84 19.44 -46.91
N ILE A 17 -55.36 20.67 -47.08
CA ILE A 17 -56.04 21.71 -47.85
C ILE A 17 -56.04 21.37 -49.35
N ASN A 18 -57.09 21.78 -50.07
CA ASN A 18 -57.25 21.54 -51.50
C ASN A 18 -56.13 22.23 -52.30
N GLU A 19 -55.65 21.59 -53.37
CA GLU A 19 -54.46 22.02 -54.12
C GLU A 19 -54.63 23.40 -54.82
N ASP A 20 -55.87 23.88 -54.97
CA ASP A 20 -56.20 25.15 -55.64
C ASP A 20 -55.87 26.41 -54.82
N PHE A 21 -55.56 26.25 -53.52
CA PHE A 21 -55.19 27.37 -52.64
C PHE A 21 -53.67 27.50 -52.41
N TYR A 22 -52.85 26.67 -53.07
CA TYR A 22 -51.40 26.67 -52.91
C TYR A 22 -50.68 26.83 -54.24
N SER A 23 -49.94 27.94 -54.39
CA SER A 23 -49.03 28.14 -55.51
C SER A 23 -47.65 27.58 -55.18
N ARG A 24 -47.26 26.49 -55.85
CA ARG A 24 -45.92 25.90 -55.75
C ARG A 24 -44.90 26.83 -56.40
N THR A 25 -44.13 27.55 -55.58
CA THR A 25 -43.02 28.39 -56.06
C THR A 25 -41.70 27.64 -55.91
N LEU A 26 -40.87 27.65 -56.96
CA LEU A 26 -39.52 27.06 -56.94
C LEU A 26 -38.66 27.71 -55.84
N SER A 27 -38.77 29.02 -55.64
CA SER A 27 -38.06 29.76 -54.59
C SER A 27 -38.47 29.30 -53.19
N GLY A 28 -39.76 29.08 -52.92
CA GLY A 28 -40.24 28.56 -51.63
C GLY A 28 -39.75 27.15 -51.32
N GLY A 29 -39.63 26.30 -52.35
CA GLY A 29 -39.05 24.96 -52.23
C GLY A 29 -37.56 25.00 -51.85
N VAL A 30 -36.78 25.86 -52.50
CA VAL A 30 -35.34 26.03 -52.19
C VAL A 30 -35.15 26.57 -50.77
N ILE A 31 -35.96 27.54 -50.34
CA ILE A 31 -35.89 28.11 -48.98
C ILE A 31 -36.23 27.05 -47.93
N THR A 32 -37.28 26.23 -48.17
CA THR A 32 -37.66 25.15 -47.25
C THR A 32 -36.58 24.06 -47.16
N LEU A 33 -35.93 23.73 -48.28
CA LEU A 33 -34.84 22.77 -48.28
C LEU A 33 -33.62 23.31 -47.52
N ALA A 34 -33.23 24.55 -47.78
CA ALA A 34 -32.12 25.20 -47.10
C ALA A 34 -32.38 25.32 -45.59
N SER A 35 -33.58 25.73 -45.19
CA SER A 35 -33.94 25.86 -43.77
C SER A 35 -33.99 24.50 -43.07
N SER A 36 -34.50 23.45 -43.72
CA SER A 36 -34.51 22.08 -43.18
C SER A 36 -33.10 21.54 -42.96
N ILE A 37 -32.18 21.77 -43.89
CA ILE A 37 -30.76 21.37 -43.74
C ILE A 37 -30.14 22.08 -42.53
N VAL A 38 -30.33 23.39 -42.41
CA VAL A 38 -29.80 24.17 -41.28
C VAL A 38 -30.39 23.68 -39.96
N MET A 39 -31.70 23.44 -39.89
CA MET A 39 -32.34 22.90 -38.68
C MET A 39 -31.77 21.53 -38.29
N LEU A 40 -31.54 20.63 -39.26
CA LEU A 40 -30.94 19.32 -38.99
C LEU A 40 -29.50 19.45 -38.48
N LEU A 41 -28.68 20.31 -39.09
CA LEU A 41 -27.31 20.54 -38.65
C LEU A 41 -27.24 21.07 -37.21
N LEU A 42 -28.10 22.03 -36.87
CA LEU A 42 -28.19 22.56 -35.51
C LEU A 42 -28.65 21.48 -34.52
N PHE A 43 -29.65 20.68 -34.89
CA PHE A 43 -30.13 19.58 -34.05
C PHE A 43 -29.02 18.58 -33.71
N PHE A 44 -28.24 18.13 -34.71
CA PHE A 44 -27.14 17.19 -34.47
C PHE A 44 -26.01 17.80 -33.64
N SER A 45 -25.69 19.08 -33.84
CA SER A 45 -24.68 19.78 -33.06
C SER A 45 -25.07 19.86 -31.58
N GLU A 46 -26.30 20.28 -31.29
CA GLU A 46 -26.81 20.37 -29.91
C GLU A 46 -26.93 18.99 -29.26
N LEU A 47 -27.37 17.97 -30.02
CA LEU A 47 -27.45 16.59 -29.52
C LEU A 47 -26.07 16.07 -29.14
N GLN A 48 -25.05 16.34 -29.95
CA GLN A 48 -23.68 15.93 -29.65
C GLN A 48 -23.14 16.64 -28.40
N LEU A 49 -23.43 17.93 -28.24
CA LEU A 49 -23.05 18.70 -27.05
C LEU A 49 -23.78 18.18 -25.80
N TYR A 50 -25.06 17.87 -25.91
CA TYR A 50 -25.86 17.30 -24.81
C TYR A 50 -25.34 15.92 -24.37
N LEU A 51 -24.92 15.07 -25.32
CA LEU A 51 -24.34 13.77 -25.01
C LEU A 51 -22.89 13.86 -24.51
N HIS A 52 -22.25 15.02 -24.62
CA HIS A 52 -20.91 15.24 -24.11
C HIS A 52 -20.95 15.44 -22.59
N ALA A 53 -20.57 14.40 -21.83
CA ALA A 53 -20.48 14.48 -20.38
C ALA A 53 -19.28 15.33 -19.96
N VAL A 54 -19.54 16.49 -19.36
CA VAL A 54 -18.51 17.34 -18.72
C VAL A 54 -18.37 16.93 -17.26
N THR A 55 -17.14 16.63 -16.84
CA THR A 55 -16.81 16.30 -15.45
C THR A 55 -16.53 17.57 -14.67
N GLU A 56 -17.43 17.94 -13.76
CA GLU A 56 -17.25 19.08 -12.85
C GLU A 56 -16.76 18.59 -11.48
N THR A 57 -15.61 19.08 -11.03
CA THR A 57 -15.09 18.76 -9.70
C THR A 57 -15.78 19.62 -8.65
N LYS A 58 -16.52 19.00 -7.72
CA LYS A 58 -17.16 19.68 -6.59
C LYS A 58 -16.49 19.32 -5.28
N LEU A 59 -16.22 20.33 -4.46
CA LEU A 59 -15.80 20.16 -3.08
C LEU A 59 -17.05 20.01 -2.22
N VAL A 60 -17.27 18.82 -1.70
CA VAL A 60 -18.36 18.51 -0.77
C VAL A 60 -17.73 18.21 0.58
N VAL A 61 -18.36 18.68 1.66
CA VAL A 61 -17.95 18.31 3.01
C VAL A 61 -18.29 16.83 3.19
N ASP A 62 -17.26 16.01 3.42
CA ASP A 62 -17.47 14.62 3.75
C ASP A 62 -18.07 14.54 5.16
N THR A 63 -19.29 14.02 5.25
CA THR A 63 -20.00 13.81 6.52
C THR A 63 -19.69 12.45 7.14
N SER A 64 -18.87 11.63 6.48
CA SER A 64 -18.42 10.33 6.96
C SER A 64 -17.40 10.55 8.08
N ARG A 65 -17.89 10.56 9.32
CA ARG A 65 -17.06 10.83 10.50
C ARG A 65 -16.27 9.57 10.88
N GLY A 66 -14.94 9.64 10.82
CA GLY A 66 -14.04 8.64 11.43
C GLY A 66 -13.80 7.35 10.64
N GLU A 67 -13.85 7.41 9.30
CA GLU A 67 -13.35 6.29 8.49
C GLU A 67 -11.83 6.27 8.51
N LYS A 68 -11.26 5.11 8.88
CA LYS A 68 -9.83 4.88 8.83
C LYS A 68 -9.35 4.89 7.37
N LEU A 69 -8.43 5.77 7.03
CA LEU A 69 -7.79 5.80 5.72
C LEU A 69 -6.86 4.59 5.60
N ARG A 70 -7.13 3.73 4.61
CA ARG A 70 -6.26 2.58 4.31
C ARG A 70 -5.12 3.01 3.39
N ILE A 71 -3.91 3.02 3.94
CA ILE A 71 -2.68 3.36 3.23
C ILE A 71 -2.01 2.06 2.82
N ASN A 72 -1.84 1.87 1.51
CA ASN A 72 -1.07 0.76 0.96
C ASN A 72 0.22 1.36 0.41
N PHE A 73 1.38 0.82 0.81
CA PHE A 73 2.66 1.28 0.32
C PHE A 73 3.58 0.09 -0.02
N ASP A 74 4.37 0.30 -1.06
CA ASP A 74 5.41 -0.62 -1.53
C ASP A 74 6.67 0.23 -1.73
N VAL A 75 7.67 0.03 -0.87
CA VAL A 75 8.91 0.81 -0.87
C VAL A 75 10.12 -0.10 -0.80
N THR A 76 11.12 0.19 -1.63
CA THR A 76 12.39 -0.53 -1.68
C THR A 76 13.54 0.34 -1.17
N PHE A 77 14.33 -0.17 -0.24
CA PHE A 77 15.52 0.46 0.32
C PHE A 77 16.79 -0.29 -0.09
N PRO A 78 17.62 0.24 -1.02
CA PRO A 78 18.72 -0.52 -1.60
C PRO A 78 19.97 -0.69 -0.71
N ALA A 79 20.05 0.00 0.42
CA ALA A 79 21.22 -0.02 1.29
C ALA A 79 20.86 -0.06 2.79
N LEU A 80 19.71 -0.65 3.14
CA LEU A 80 19.23 -0.77 4.52
C LEU A 80 18.89 -2.22 4.86
N ALA A 81 19.23 -2.66 6.07
CA ALA A 81 18.88 -3.97 6.59
C ALA A 81 17.47 -3.97 7.23
N CYS A 82 16.78 -5.12 7.22
CA CYS A 82 15.43 -5.25 7.79
C CYS A 82 15.36 -4.89 9.29
N SER A 83 16.42 -5.20 10.05
CA SER A 83 16.48 -5.07 11.51
C SER A 83 16.55 -3.62 11.99
N VAL A 84 16.96 -2.68 11.14
CA VAL A 84 17.08 -1.25 11.51
C VAL A 84 15.90 -0.41 11.06
N LEU A 85 14.97 -1.00 10.30
CA LEU A 85 13.84 -0.27 9.74
C LEU A 85 12.64 -0.34 10.71
N SER A 86 12.21 0.80 11.23
CA SER A 86 10.92 0.99 11.91
C SER A 86 9.96 1.80 11.04
N ILE A 87 8.67 1.58 11.21
CA ILE A 87 7.62 2.37 10.55
C ILE A 87 6.77 3.01 11.63
N ASP A 88 6.77 4.33 11.62
CA ASP A 88 6.04 5.16 12.57
C ASP A 88 5.01 5.99 11.80
N ALA A 89 3.77 5.98 12.27
CA ALA A 89 2.69 6.78 11.71
C ALA A 89 2.24 7.81 12.75
N MET A 90 2.03 9.05 12.31
CA MET A 90 1.56 10.15 13.16
C MET A 90 0.34 10.81 12.51
N ASP A 91 -0.76 10.86 13.24
CA ASP A 91 -1.99 11.55 12.82
C ASP A 91 -1.95 13.06 13.21
N ILE A 92 -2.80 13.87 12.57
CA ILE A 92 -3.04 15.29 12.91
C ILE A 92 -3.49 15.48 14.36
N SER A 93 -4.11 14.46 14.97
CA SER A 93 -4.49 14.46 16.37
C SER A 93 -3.29 14.31 17.32
N GLY A 94 -2.09 14.05 16.77
CA GLY A 94 -0.87 13.81 17.53
C GLY A 94 -0.74 12.39 18.08
N GLU A 95 -1.65 11.48 17.72
CA GLU A 95 -1.50 10.06 18.03
C GLU A 95 -0.34 9.48 17.20
N GLN A 96 0.59 8.83 17.89
CA GLN A 96 1.75 8.17 17.29
C GLN A 96 1.58 6.66 17.40
N HIS A 97 1.45 5.99 16.27
CA HIS A 97 1.59 4.55 16.17
C HIS A 97 3.05 4.23 15.85
N LEU A 98 3.83 3.96 16.89
CA LEU A 98 5.25 3.59 16.78
C LEU A 98 5.39 2.09 16.47
N ASP A 99 6.33 1.74 15.59
CA ASP A 99 6.64 0.37 15.18
C ASP A 99 5.40 -0.47 14.86
N VAL A 100 4.61 0.00 13.88
CA VAL A 100 3.46 -0.76 13.39
C VAL A 100 3.96 -2.08 12.78
N ARG A 101 3.74 -3.19 13.48
CA ARG A 101 4.10 -4.54 13.00
C ARG A 101 2.95 -5.29 12.33
N HIS A 102 1.72 -4.90 12.61
CA HIS A 102 0.53 -5.56 12.07
C HIS A 102 0.41 -5.22 10.58
N ASP A 103 0.27 -6.23 9.72
CA ASP A 103 0.11 -6.12 8.26
C ASP A 103 1.27 -5.49 7.46
N ILE A 104 2.48 -5.40 8.04
CA ILE A 104 3.70 -4.96 7.35
C ILE A 104 4.68 -6.11 7.25
N ILE A 105 5.09 -6.43 6.01
CA ILE A 105 6.02 -7.53 5.71
C ILE A 105 7.32 -6.95 5.16
N LYS A 106 8.42 -7.20 5.87
CA LYS A 106 9.77 -6.81 5.45
C LYS A 106 10.45 -8.01 4.83
N LYS A 107 10.86 -7.91 3.56
CA LYS A 107 11.56 -9.00 2.84
C LYS A 107 12.91 -8.50 2.33
N ARG A 108 13.94 -9.32 2.52
CA ARG A 108 15.24 -9.03 1.90
C ARG A 108 15.18 -9.38 0.42
N ILE A 109 15.72 -8.51 -0.43
CA ILE A 109 15.78 -8.73 -1.87
C ILE A 109 17.21 -8.68 -2.39
N ASP A 110 17.46 -9.34 -3.52
CA ASP A 110 18.75 -9.34 -4.20
C ASP A 110 18.93 -8.07 -5.08
N SER A 111 20.09 -7.95 -5.73
CA SER A 111 20.38 -6.86 -6.68
C SER A 111 19.55 -6.86 -7.96
N HIS A 112 18.80 -7.94 -8.20
CA HIS A 112 17.95 -8.13 -9.36
C HIS A 112 16.46 -8.01 -9.00
N GLY A 113 16.13 -7.65 -7.75
CA GLY A 113 14.75 -7.49 -7.28
C GLY A 113 14.06 -8.79 -6.84
N ASN A 114 14.79 -9.90 -6.73
CA ASN A 114 14.22 -11.18 -6.29
C ASN A 114 14.19 -11.27 -4.76
N VAL A 115 13.09 -11.80 -4.22
CA VAL A 115 12.94 -12.05 -2.79
C VAL A 115 13.83 -13.19 -2.34
N ILE A 116 14.62 -12.95 -1.30
CA ILE A 116 15.39 -13.97 -0.60
C ILE A 116 14.48 -14.53 0.49
N GLU A 117 14.14 -15.82 0.42
CA GLU A 117 13.27 -16.48 1.42
C GLU A 117 13.77 -16.21 2.84
N THR A 118 12.95 -15.51 3.60
CA THR A 118 13.17 -15.25 5.02
C THR A 118 12.06 -16.00 5.76
N ARG A 119 12.40 -16.73 6.83
CA ARG A 119 11.41 -17.40 7.69
C ARG A 119 10.37 -16.38 8.13
N GLN A 120 9.09 -16.73 8.03
CA GLN A 120 8.01 -15.85 8.48
C GLN A 120 8.07 -15.72 10.01
N ASP A 121 8.41 -14.54 10.51
CA ASP A 121 8.18 -14.13 11.91
C ASP A 121 6.70 -13.79 12.13
N GLY A 122 5.82 -14.74 11.80
CA GLY A 122 4.38 -14.62 12.03
C GLY A 122 4.03 -14.92 13.49
N ILE A 123 3.05 -14.17 14.02
CA ILE A 123 2.37 -14.48 15.28
C ILE A 123 1.79 -15.90 15.18
N GLY A 124 2.39 -16.84 15.92
CA GLY A 124 2.11 -18.27 15.80
C GLY A 124 3.33 -19.18 15.92
N SER A 125 4.54 -18.64 16.14
CA SER A 125 5.68 -19.46 16.54
C SER A 125 5.33 -20.22 17.83
N PRO A 126 5.55 -21.55 17.92
CA PRO A 126 5.16 -22.32 19.09
C PRO A 126 5.83 -21.72 20.34
N THR A 127 5.02 -21.34 21.33
CA THR A 127 5.52 -20.95 22.64
C THR A 127 6.31 -22.12 23.21
N ILE A 128 7.63 -22.00 23.19
CA ILE A 128 8.52 -23.01 23.77
C ILE A 128 8.35 -22.87 25.29
N ASP A 129 7.45 -23.67 25.87
CA ASP A 129 7.10 -23.62 27.29
C ASP A 129 8.25 -23.97 28.24
N LYS A 130 9.42 -24.37 27.74
CA LYS A 130 10.63 -24.54 28.55
C LYS A 130 11.87 -24.10 27.77
N PRO A 131 12.63 -23.10 28.27
CA PRO A 131 13.77 -22.58 27.54
C PRO A 131 14.82 -23.68 27.37
N LEU A 132 15.44 -23.72 26.19
CA LEU A 132 16.53 -24.64 25.89
C LEU A 132 17.75 -24.26 26.73
N GLN A 133 18.29 -25.21 27.49
CA GLN A 133 19.57 -25.01 28.17
C GLN A 133 20.73 -25.13 27.17
N ARG A 134 21.87 -24.49 27.47
CA ARG A 134 23.11 -24.56 26.65
C ARG A 134 23.55 -26.00 26.34
N HIS A 135 23.29 -26.96 27.22
CA HIS A 135 23.66 -28.37 27.06
C HIS A 135 22.63 -29.23 26.30
N GLY A 136 21.60 -28.62 25.68
CA GLY A 136 20.59 -29.36 24.91
C GLY A 136 19.58 -30.14 25.76
N GLY A 137 19.49 -29.82 27.06
CA GLY A 137 18.54 -30.41 28.01
C GLY A 137 17.38 -29.47 28.35
N ARG A 138 16.33 -30.03 28.95
CA ARG A 138 15.13 -29.32 29.42
C ARG A 138 15.23 -29.17 30.94
N LEU A 139 15.06 -27.96 31.47
CA LEU A 139 15.28 -27.62 32.90
C LEU A 139 14.63 -28.62 33.86
N GLU A 140 15.47 -29.34 34.62
CA GLU A 140 15.03 -30.22 35.72
C GLU A 140 14.80 -29.45 37.02
N HIS A 141 14.08 -30.05 37.97
CA HIS A 141 13.53 -29.37 39.16
C HIS A 141 14.55 -28.86 40.20
N ASN A 142 15.86 -28.93 39.93
CA ASN A 142 16.93 -28.49 40.84
C ASN A 142 18.13 -27.86 40.11
N GLU A 143 18.02 -27.53 38.82
CA GLU A 143 19.11 -26.92 38.05
C GLU A 143 18.96 -25.41 37.95
N THR A 144 20.08 -24.69 38.01
CA THR A 144 20.11 -23.24 37.79
C THR A 144 20.05 -22.96 36.30
N TYR A 145 19.15 -22.07 35.88
CA TYR A 145 19.02 -21.71 34.46
C TYR A 145 20.32 -21.08 33.92
N CYS A 146 20.83 -21.65 32.83
CA CYS A 146 22.01 -21.18 32.12
C CYS A 146 21.68 -20.94 30.64
N GLY A 147 21.58 -19.67 30.26
CA GLY A 147 21.40 -19.24 28.88
C GLY A 147 22.68 -19.30 28.06
N SER A 148 22.54 -19.35 26.73
CA SER A 148 23.68 -19.37 25.80
C SER A 148 24.22 -17.96 25.54
N CYS A 149 25.54 -17.80 25.45
CA CYS A 149 26.19 -16.57 25.00
C CYS A 149 26.50 -16.59 23.49
N TYR A 150 25.81 -17.43 22.72
CA TYR A 150 25.94 -17.54 21.26
C TYR A 150 27.40 -17.70 20.76
N GLY A 151 28.23 -18.43 21.53
CA GLY A 151 29.62 -18.71 21.19
C GLY A 151 30.63 -17.63 21.59
N ALA A 152 30.19 -16.58 22.30
CA ALA A 152 31.06 -15.56 22.87
C ALA A 152 31.64 -15.93 24.25
N GLU A 153 31.35 -17.14 24.75
CA GLU A 153 31.90 -17.63 26.02
C GLU A 153 33.45 -17.67 26.00
N THR A 154 34.06 -17.31 27.13
CA THR A 154 35.51 -17.41 27.35
C THR A 154 35.89 -18.72 28.00
N THR A 155 35.00 -19.29 28.81
CA THR A 155 35.14 -20.58 29.48
C THR A 155 33.91 -21.45 29.26
N ASP A 156 34.07 -22.77 29.34
CA ASP A 156 32.98 -23.73 29.15
C ASP A 156 31.89 -23.66 30.23
N GLU A 157 32.10 -22.90 31.31
CA GLU A 157 31.13 -22.69 32.40
C GLU A 157 30.49 -21.28 32.39
N GLU A 158 30.84 -20.40 31.46
CA GLU A 158 30.25 -19.05 31.38
C GLU A 158 28.83 -19.11 30.78
N CYS A 159 27.86 -18.53 31.49
CA CYS A 159 26.44 -18.48 31.09
C CYS A 159 26.00 -17.03 30.93
N CYS A 160 25.16 -16.75 29.94
CA CYS A 160 24.57 -15.42 29.75
C CYS A 160 23.06 -15.51 29.97
N ASN A 161 22.59 -14.89 31.05
CA ASN A 161 21.19 -14.87 31.44
C ASN A 161 20.53 -13.51 31.17
N SER A 162 21.33 -12.45 31.00
CA SER A 162 20.86 -11.11 30.63
C SER A 162 21.48 -10.63 29.31
N CYS A 163 20.80 -9.69 28.63
CA CYS A 163 21.33 -9.08 27.41
C CYS A 163 22.68 -8.37 27.64
N GLU A 164 22.85 -7.74 28.81
CA GLU A 164 24.09 -7.04 29.13
C GLU A 164 25.26 -8.01 29.23
N GLU A 165 25.05 -9.21 29.80
CA GLU A 165 26.05 -10.27 29.84
C GLU A 165 26.44 -10.75 28.43
N VAL A 166 25.47 -10.93 27.52
CA VAL A 166 25.75 -11.28 26.12
C VAL A 166 26.58 -10.17 25.46
N ARG A 167 26.23 -8.90 25.70
CA ARG A 167 26.92 -7.74 25.14
C ARG A 167 28.36 -7.64 25.65
N GLU A 168 28.59 -7.89 26.93
CA GLU A 168 29.92 -7.92 27.52
C GLU A 168 30.77 -9.08 26.98
N ALA A 169 30.19 -10.28 26.83
CA ALA A 169 30.88 -11.43 26.25
C ALA A 169 31.34 -11.16 24.80
N TYR A 170 30.47 -10.54 23.99
CA TYR A 170 30.82 -10.12 22.62
C TYR A 170 31.90 -9.03 22.61
N GLN A 171 31.84 -8.06 23.51
CA GLN A 171 32.86 -7.01 23.64
C GLN A 171 34.23 -7.59 23.99
N LYS A 172 34.30 -8.55 24.92
CA LYS A 172 35.56 -9.25 25.27
C LYS A 172 36.18 -9.97 24.06
N LYS A 173 35.36 -10.48 23.15
CA LYS A 173 35.80 -11.13 21.89
C LYS A 173 36.05 -10.15 20.74
N GLY A 174 35.71 -8.87 20.92
CA GLY A 174 35.76 -7.85 19.87
C GLY A 174 34.71 -8.04 18.76
N TRP A 175 33.61 -8.74 19.05
CA TRP A 175 32.53 -8.99 18.10
C TRP A 175 31.44 -7.92 18.22
N GLY A 176 30.85 -7.52 17.09
CA GLY A 176 29.69 -6.63 17.05
C GLY A 176 28.38 -7.43 17.08
N LEU A 177 27.39 -6.97 17.87
CA LEU A 177 26.06 -7.56 17.91
C LEU A 177 25.32 -7.28 16.60
N SER A 178 25.30 -8.25 15.70
CA SER A 178 24.83 -8.04 14.33
C SER A 178 23.32 -8.25 14.18
N ASN A 179 22.73 -9.17 14.96
CA ASN A 179 21.32 -9.54 14.92
C ASN A 179 20.80 -9.75 16.35
N PRO A 180 20.22 -8.71 17.00
CA PRO A 180 19.75 -8.81 18.37
C PRO A 180 18.48 -9.67 18.51
N ASP A 181 17.76 -9.91 17.40
CA ASP A 181 16.50 -10.67 17.38
C ASP A 181 16.71 -12.19 17.53
N VAL A 182 17.95 -12.67 17.38
CA VAL A 182 18.33 -14.08 17.61
C VAL A 182 18.64 -14.34 19.09
N ILE A 183 18.68 -13.30 19.92
CA ILE A 183 19.06 -13.34 21.32
C ILE A 183 17.78 -13.52 22.15
N ASP A 184 17.65 -14.68 22.77
CA ASP A 184 16.50 -15.04 23.59
C ASP A 184 16.42 -14.16 24.85
N GLN A 185 17.57 -13.67 25.32
CA GLN A 185 17.67 -12.70 26.40
C GLN A 185 17.23 -11.34 25.87
N VAL A 186 16.02 -10.90 26.24
CA VAL A 186 15.43 -9.63 25.80
C VAL A 186 16.44 -8.48 25.99
N CYS A 187 16.99 -8.03 24.87
CA CYS A 187 17.79 -6.83 24.81
C CYS A 187 16.86 -5.62 24.72
N PRO A 188 16.79 -4.77 25.76
CA PRO A 188 16.18 -3.46 25.56
C PRO A 188 17.04 -2.73 24.52
N TYR A 189 16.51 -2.59 23.31
CA TYR A 189 17.04 -1.64 22.35
C TYR A 189 16.99 -0.27 23.03
N ASN A 190 18.14 0.24 23.50
CA ASN A 190 18.31 1.67 23.60
C ASN A 190 18.27 2.17 22.16
N ILE A 191 17.10 2.63 21.72
CA ILE A 191 16.95 3.44 20.52
C ILE A 191 17.74 4.71 20.80
N LEU A 192 19.04 4.67 20.50
CA LEU A 192 19.80 5.88 20.29
C LEU A 192 19.22 6.50 19.03
N THR A 193 18.39 7.52 19.23
CA THR A 193 18.02 8.49 18.20
C THR A 193 19.30 9.09 17.64
N PHE A 194 19.83 8.49 16.59
CA PHE A 194 20.98 9.03 15.88
C PHE A 194 20.52 9.92 14.75
N ASN A 195 20.62 11.23 15.00
CA ASN A 195 20.93 12.22 13.97
C ASN A 195 22.00 11.64 13.04
N PHE A 196 21.70 11.59 11.73
CA PHE A 196 22.60 11.39 10.61
C PHE A 196 24.00 10.86 10.98
N ILE A 197 24.10 9.56 11.29
CA ILE A 197 25.39 8.86 11.21
C ILE A 197 25.54 8.36 9.77
N VAL A 198 26.47 8.99 9.05
CA VAL A 198 27.00 8.44 7.80
C VAL A 198 27.74 7.15 8.16
N PHE A 199 27.14 6.00 7.81
CA PHE A 199 27.84 4.73 7.94
C PHE A 199 29.07 4.70 7.02
N PRO A 200 30.23 4.23 7.51
CA PRO A 200 31.36 3.95 6.64
C PRO A 200 30.94 2.85 5.66
N LYS A 201 31.45 2.95 4.43
CA LYS A 201 31.15 2.14 3.26
C LYS A 201 31.52 0.66 3.48
N THR A 202 30.78 -0.06 4.32
CA THR A 202 30.85 -1.52 4.41
C THR A 202 29.90 -2.10 3.36
N SER A 203 30.51 -2.85 2.45
CA SER A 203 29.90 -3.52 1.30
C SER A 203 28.82 -4.53 1.71
N LEU A 204 27.64 -4.04 2.12
CA LEU A 204 26.46 -4.88 2.37
C LEU A 204 25.49 -4.68 1.20
N ARG A 205 25.42 -5.68 0.33
CA ARG A 205 24.37 -5.85 -0.70
C ARG A 205 23.04 -6.20 -0.03
N ASN A 206 22.52 -5.28 0.78
CA ASN A 206 21.28 -5.47 1.51
C ASN A 206 20.26 -4.49 0.94
N ILE A 207 19.56 -4.97 -0.09
CA ILE A 207 18.41 -4.30 -0.65
C ILE A 207 17.20 -4.89 0.08
N LEU A 208 16.34 -4.03 0.58
CA LEU A 208 15.18 -4.36 1.41
C LEU A 208 13.92 -3.92 0.70
N TRP A 209 12.91 -4.77 0.71
CA TRP A 209 11.59 -4.49 0.19
C TRP A 209 10.57 -4.53 1.31
N VAL A 210 9.71 -3.51 1.38
CA VAL A 210 8.66 -3.41 2.39
C VAL A 210 7.34 -3.18 1.71
N GLU A 211 6.42 -4.09 1.99
CA GLU A 211 5.03 -4.03 1.56
C GLU A 211 4.17 -4.08 2.82
N GLY A 212 3.16 -3.22 2.89
CA GLY A 212 2.24 -3.26 4.01
C GLY A 212 1.00 -2.42 3.79
N ASN A 213 -0.01 -2.76 4.57
CA ASN A 213 -1.25 -2.01 4.66
C ASN A 213 -1.39 -1.51 6.09
N PHE A 214 -1.61 -0.22 6.28
CA PHE A 214 -1.93 0.31 7.59
C PHE A 214 -3.11 1.28 7.54
N PHE A 215 -3.79 1.41 8.67
CA PHE A 215 -4.97 2.23 8.84
C PHE A 215 -4.62 3.41 9.74
N ILE A 216 -4.80 4.63 9.23
CA ILE A 216 -4.69 5.86 10.04
C ILE A 216 -6.09 6.43 10.22
N LEU A 217 -6.39 6.93 11.42
CA LEU A 217 -7.67 7.57 11.78
C LEU A 217 -7.83 8.96 11.15
#